data_AF-A0A8S9A1Q6-F1
#
_entry.id   AF-A0A8S9A1Q6-F1
#
_cell.length_a   1.000
_cell.length_b   1.000
_cell.length_c   1.000
_cell.angle_alpha   90.00
_cell.angle_beta   90.00
_cell.angle_gamma   90.00
#
_symmetry.space_group_name_H-M   'P 1'
#
loop_
_entity.id
_entity.type
_entity.pdbx_description
1 polymer ?
#
loop_
_entity_poly.entity_id
_entity_poly.type
_entity_poly.pdbx_seq_one_letter_code
_entity_poly.pdbx_strand_id
1 'polypeptide(L)'
;MASQNSDIHLYTAQTPNGIKISILLEELGVPYKVTAIDISKDVQKEPWFLEINPNGRIPALTDKLEDGTPISLFESGAIMQYLVERYDKDQKVSYPQGSKEYYQTQSWLFWQMGGLGPMQGQANHFTRYAPEKIQYGIDRYQNETRRLYRVMDGQLKKNGTGYLVGDRPTIADFSCWGWVAAHGWCGIKDFEAQFPNLNAWLNRLLERPGVEKGRHVPSKHSALENNKLSEEELEAKSAASRAWVQKGMAEDAKK
;
A
#
# COMPACT_ATOMS: atom_id res chain seq x y z
N MET A 1 -15.51 3.55 -24.43
CA MET A 1 -15.50 4.15 -23.07
C MET A 1 -15.08 5.60 -23.25
N ALA A 2 -15.92 6.55 -22.82
CA ALA A 2 -15.53 7.96 -22.88
C ALA A 2 -14.27 8.15 -22.04
N SER A 3 -13.24 8.77 -22.61
CA SER A 3 -12.05 9.22 -21.88
C SER A 3 -12.53 10.07 -20.70
N GLN A 4 -12.42 9.56 -19.47
CA GLN A 4 -12.63 10.38 -18.28
C GLN A 4 -11.48 11.39 -18.26
N ASN A 5 -11.76 12.66 -18.56
CA ASN A 5 -10.77 13.71 -18.36
C ASN A 5 -10.56 13.88 -16.86
N SER A 6 -9.31 13.90 -16.43
CA SER A 6 -8.91 14.09 -15.03
C SER A 6 -7.77 15.10 -14.94
N ASP A 7 -7.72 15.85 -13.84
CA ASP A 7 -6.59 16.73 -13.50
C ASP A 7 -5.67 16.07 -12.45
N ILE A 8 -5.78 14.74 -12.31
CA ILE A 8 -5.08 13.98 -11.28
C ILE A 8 -3.56 14.02 -11.49
N HIS A 9 -2.85 14.43 -10.44
CA HIS A 9 -1.41 14.27 -10.31
C HIS A 9 -1.09 13.45 -9.06
N LEU A 10 -0.49 12.28 -9.27
CA LEU A 10 -0.03 11.39 -8.20
C LEU A 10 1.45 11.65 -7.86
N TYR A 11 1.73 11.91 -6.59
CA TYR A 11 3.09 12.03 -6.06
C TYR A 11 3.37 10.79 -5.20
N THR A 12 4.25 9.92 -5.69
CA THR A 12 4.40 8.58 -5.10
C THR A 12 5.83 8.04 -5.20
N ALA A 13 6.08 6.94 -4.50
CA ALA A 13 7.32 6.19 -4.53
C ALA A 13 7.00 4.68 -4.56
N GLN A 14 7.97 3.86 -4.98
CA GLN A 14 7.83 2.42 -5.12
C GLN A 14 7.77 1.70 -3.76
N THR A 15 6.66 1.87 -3.04
CA THR A 15 6.40 1.35 -1.69
C THR A 15 5.01 0.72 -1.61
N PRO A 16 4.74 -0.15 -0.62
CA PRO A 16 3.40 -0.69 -0.41
C PRO A 16 2.29 0.35 -0.29
N ASN A 17 2.56 1.52 0.29
CA ASN A 17 1.58 2.62 0.37
C ASN A 17 1.45 3.39 -0.94
N GLY A 18 2.57 3.62 -1.63
CA GLY A 18 2.58 4.39 -2.87
C GLY A 18 1.81 3.74 -4.01
N ILE A 19 1.94 2.42 -4.15
CA ILE A 19 1.31 1.68 -5.27
C ILE A 19 -0.20 1.51 -5.11
N LYS A 20 -0.77 1.71 -3.91
CA LYS A 20 -2.23 1.59 -3.69
C LYS A 20 -3.02 2.49 -4.64
N ILE A 21 -2.51 3.70 -4.84
CA ILE A 21 -3.20 4.74 -5.59
C ILE A 21 -3.07 4.50 -7.09
N SER A 22 -1.88 4.14 -7.58
CA SER A 22 -1.70 3.78 -8.98
C SER A 22 -2.47 2.51 -9.35
N ILE A 23 -2.49 1.49 -8.50
CA ILE A 23 -3.34 0.30 -8.69
C ILE A 23 -4.81 0.71 -8.86
N LEU A 24 -5.33 1.56 -7.96
CA LEU A 24 -6.72 1.99 -8.04
C LEU A 24 -7.00 2.83 -9.30
N LEU A 25 -6.12 3.76 -9.66
CA LEU A 25 -6.28 4.59 -10.86
C LEU A 25 -6.29 3.73 -12.14
N GLU A 26 -5.43 2.72 -12.22
CA GLU A 26 -5.38 1.79 -13.35
C GLU A 26 -6.61 0.86 -13.39
N GLU A 27 -7.10 0.38 -12.25
CA GLU A 27 -8.34 -0.41 -12.16
C GLU A 27 -9.58 0.40 -12.58
N LEU A 28 -9.58 1.71 -12.31
CA LEU A 28 -10.64 2.63 -12.73
C LEU A 28 -10.49 3.10 -14.18
N GLY A 29 -9.31 2.91 -14.79
CA GLY A 29 -9.01 3.42 -16.13
C GLY A 29 -8.96 4.95 -16.20
N VAL A 30 -8.64 5.61 -15.08
CA VAL A 30 -8.56 7.08 -14.98
C VAL A 30 -7.17 7.51 -15.41
N PRO A 31 -7.01 8.45 -16.36
CA PRO A 31 -5.69 8.98 -16.70
C PRO A 31 -5.11 9.78 -15.53
N TYR A 32 -3.80 9.86 -15.41
CA TYR A 32 -3.15 10.64 -14.35
C TYR A 32 -1.70 10.95 -14.71
N LYS A 33 -1.18 12.03 -14.15
CA LYS A 33 0.25 12.35 -14.15
C LYS A 33 0.91 11.75 -12.91
N VAL A 34 2.20 11.46 -13.01
CA VAL A 34 2.98 10.89 -11.90
C VAL A 34 4.25 11.70 -11.71
N THR A 35 4.52 12.09 -10.46
CA THR A 35 5.85 12.51 -10.00
C THR A 35 6.41 11.43 -9.08
N ALA A 36 7.56 10.87 -9.46
CA ALA A 36 8.33 9.99 -8.60
C ALA A 36 9.02 10.81 -7.49
N ILE A 37 8.76 10.47 -6.24
CA ILE A 37 9.34 11.13 -5.06
C ILE A 37 10.51 10.28 -4.56
N ASP A 38 11.72 10.83 -4.62
CA ASP A 38 12.91 10.20 -4.07
C ASP A 38 12.97 10.41 -2.56
N ILE A 39 12.34 9.50 -1.82
CA ILE A 39 12.27 9.59 -0.36
C ILE A 39 13.63 9.47 0.33
N SER A 40 14.64 8.92 -0.37
CA SER A 40 16.01 8.82 0.16
C SER A 40 16.73 10.16 0.25
N LYS A 41 16.23 11.16 -0.49
CA LYS A 41 16.73 12.54 -0.53
C LYS A 41 15.81 13.52 0.18
N ASP A 42 14.80 13.02 0.89
CA ASP A 42 13.83 13.82 1.62
C ASP A 42 13.03 14.83 0.77
N VAL A 43 12.81 14.51 -0.52
CA VAL A 43 11.98 15.34 -1.42
C VAL A 43 10.58 15.57 -0.83
N GLN A 44 10.01 14.58 -0.14
CA GLN A 44 8.73 14.68 0.58
C GLN A 44 8.73 15.67 1.76
N LYS A 45 9.89 16.22 2.12
CA LYS A 45 10.07 17.22 3.18
C LYS A 45 10.34 18.62 2.62
N GLU A 46 10.46 18.77 1.30
CA GLU A 46 10.65 20.07 0.67
C GLU A 46 9.39 20.94 0.81
N PRO A 47 9.52 22.28 0.90
CA PRO A 47 8.39 23.18 1.16
C PRO A 47 7.19 22.97 0.22
N TRP A 48 7.44 22.80 -1.08
CA TRP A 48 6.37 22.61 -2.07
C TRP A 48 5.59 21.30 -1.86
N PHE A 49 6.24 20.24 -1.37
CA PHE A 49 5.55 18.97 -1.09
C PHE A 49 4.73 19.10 0.20
N LEU A 50 5.24 19.83 1.18
CA LEU A 50 4.55 20.08 2.45
C LEU A 50 3.29 20.93 2.28
N GLU A 51 3.22 21.79 1.25
CA GLU A 51 1.99 22.49 0.85
C GLU A 51 0.89 21.51 0.36
N ILE A 52 1.27 20.37 -0.20
CA ILE A 52 0.34 19.33 -0.65
C ILE A 52 0.00 18.37 0.50
N ASN A 53 1.02 17.91 1.23
CA ASN A 53 0.90 17.01 2.35
C ASN A 53 1.74 17.49 3.55
N PRO A 54 1.13 18.08 4.58
CA PRO A 54 1.85 18.58 5.75
C PRO A 54 2.54 17.47 6.57
N ASN A 55 2.11 16.20 6.45
CA ASN A 55 2.79 15.07 7.09
C ASN A 55 4.15 14.75 6.41
N GLY A 56 4.36 15.24 5.18
CA GLY A 56 5.57 15.00 4.41
C GLY A 56 5.83 13.50 4.20
N ARG A 57 4.80 12.78 3.73
CA ARG A 57 4.85 11.34 3.41
C ARG A 57 4.18 11.09 2.05
N ILE A 58 4.59 10.05 1.37
CA ILE A 58 3.89 9.54 0.18
C ILE A 58 2.83 8.50 0.58
N PRO A 59 1.81 8.24 -0.25
CA PRO A 59 1.44 9.02 -1.44
C PRO A 59 0.74 10.33 -1.09
N ALA A 60 0.76 11.27 -2.04
CA ALA A 60 -0.09 12.45 -2.07
C ALA A 60 -0.69 12.61 -3.47
N LEU A 61 -1.83 13.31 -3.58
CA LEU A 61 -2.55 13.50 -4.83
C LEU A 61 -3.10 14.93 -4.92
N THR A 62 -3.01 15.55 -6.09
CA THR A 62 -3.75 16.78 -6.39
C THR A 62 -4.73 16.52 -7.53
N ASP A 63 -5.86 17.24 -7.52
CA ASP A 63 -6.91 17.18 -8.54
C ASP A 63 -7.66 18.53 -8.59
N LYS A 64 -8.65 18.63 -9.47
CA LYS A 64 -9.68 19.68 -9.47
C LYS A 64 -11.07 19.11 -9.29
N LEU A 65 -11.85 19.76 -8.42
CA LEU A 65 -13.27 19.49 -8.27
C LEU A 65 -14.05 19.95 -9.51
N GLU A 66 -15.34 19.61 -9.60
CA GLU A 66 -16.17 19.91 -10.80
C GLU A 66 -16.30 21.40 -11.10
N ASP A 67 -16.23 22.24 -10.06
CA ASP A 67 -16.23 23.70 -10.15
C ASP A 67 -14.84 24.28 -10.48
N GLY A 68 -13.83 23.44 -10.68
CA GLY A 68 -12.45 23.82 -10.93
C GLY A 68 -11.63 24.13 -9.67
N THR A 69 -12.22 24.02 -8.48
CA THR A 69 -11.52 24.25 -7.21
C THR A 69 -10.40 23.23 -7.04
N PRO A 70 -9.14 23.66 -6.82
CA PRO A 70 -8.03 22.74 -6.60
C PRO A 70 -8.17 22.04 -5.24
N ILE A 71 -7.78 20.77 -5.19
CA ILE A 71 -7.74 19.99 -3.96
C ILE A 71 -6.41 19.22 -3.84
N SER A 72 -5.87 19.20 -2.62
CA SER A 72 -4.72 18.39 -2.24
C SER A 72 -5.15 17.32 -1.23
N LEU A 73 -4.72 16.08 -1.44
CA LEU A 73 -5.10 14.93 -0.64
C LEU A 73 -3.86 14.16 -0.21
N PHE A 74 -3.85 13.75 1.05
CA PHE A 74 -2.85 12.85 1.63
C PHE A 74 -3.53 11.76 2.45
N GLU A 75 -2.74 10.79 2.91
CA GLU A 75 -3.19 9.49 3.43
C GLU A 75 -3.82 8.59 2.36
N SER A 76 -3.18 7.43 2.14
CA SER A 76 -3.59 6.53 1.06
C SER A 76 -5.06 6.07 1.15
N GLY A 77 -5.60 5.86 2.35
CA GLY A 77 -7.00 5.50 2.54
C GLY A 77 -7.99 6.62 2.22
N ALA A 78 -7.63 7.87 2.49
CA ALA A 78 -8.46 9.02 2.16
C ALA A 78 -8.46 9.26 0.64
N ILE A 79 -7.28 9.19 0.01
CA ILE A 79 -7.15 9.28 -1.45
C ILE A 79 -7.97 8.17 -2.14
N MET A 80 -7.91 6.93 -1.66
CA MET A 80 -8.69 5.83 -2.26
C MET A 80 -10.20 6.03 -2.15
N GLN A 81 -10.69 6.56 -1.03
CA GLN A 81 -12.11 6.90 -0.85
C GLN A 81 -12.55 7.99 -1.83
N TYR A 82 -11.76 9.07 -1.95
CA TYR A 82 -11.99 10.14 -2.91
C TYR A 82 -12.08 9.60 -4.35
N LEU A 83 -11.15 8.72 -4.74
CA LEU A 83 -11.11 8.18 -6.09
C LEU A 83 -12.32 7.31 -6.42
N VAL A 84 -12.78 6.44 -5.50
CA VAL A 84 -13.96 5.62 -5.79
C VAL A 84 -15.24 6.45 -5.83
N GLU A 85 -15.40 7.43 -4.94
CA GLU A 85 -16.56 8.32 -4.94
C GLU A 85 -16.66 9.12 -6.25
N ARG A 86 -15.51 9.62 -6.72
CA ARG A 86 -15.46 10.49 -7.89
C ARG A 86 -15.47 9.72 -9.21
N TYR A 87 -14.80 8.57 -9.29
CA TYR A 87 -14.49 7.93 -10.58
C TYR A 87 -15.06 6.50 -10.74
N ASP A 88 -15.48 5.81 -9.67
CA ASP A 88 -16.07 4.46 -9.75
C ASP A 88 -17.60 4.47 -9.93
N LYS A 89 -18.09 5.17 -10.97
CA LYS A 89 -19.54 5.36 -11.18
C LYS A 89 -20.32 4.06 -11.39
N ASP A 90 -19.64 3.02 -11.90
CA ASP A 90 -20.21 1.71 -12.16
C ASP A 90 -20.02 0.72 -10.97
N GLN A 91 -19.40 1.16 -9.87
CA GLN A 91 -19.13 0.34 -8.68
C GLN A 91 -18.38 -0.96 -8.99
N LYS A 92 -17.35 -0.85 -9.84
CA LYS A 92 -16.47 -1.96 -10.23
C LYS A 92 -15.55 -2.39 -9.10
N VAL A 93 -15.16 -1.44 -8.26
CA VAL A 93 -14.20 -1.62 -7.15
C VAL A 93 -14.70 -1.02 -5.84
N SER A 94 -16.01 -0.80 -5.74
CA SER A 94 -16.69 -0.26 -4.57
C SER A 94 -18.12 -0.81 -4.50
N TYR A 95 -18.82 -0.45 -3.41
CA TYR A 95 -20.23 -0.76 -3.20
C TYR A 95 -20.97 0.55 -2.89
N PRO A 96 -22.31 0.61 -3.11
CA PRO A 96 -23.09 1.81 -2.84
C PRO A 96 -22.88 2.32 -1.41
N GLN A 97 -22.66 3.62 -1.26
CA GLN A 97 -22.59 4.23 0.07
C GLN A 97 -23.84 3.92 0.89
N GLY A 98 -23.67 3.53 2.15
CA GLY A 98 -24.76 3.10 3.03
C GLY A 98 -25.16 1.63 2.91
N SER A 99 -24.65 0.90 1.91
CA SER A 99 -24.81 -0.56 1.86
C SER A 99 -24.01 -1.27 2.96
N LYS A 100 -24.38 -2.52 3.25
CA LYS A 100 -23.66 -3.37 4.20
C LYS A 100 -22.20 -3.57 3.76
N GLU A 101 -22.00 -3.87 2.49
CA GLU A 101 -20.69 -4.15 1.89
C GLU A 101 -19.80 -2.89 1.90
N TYR A 102 -20.38 -1.70 1.73
CA TYR A 102 -19.66 -0.44 1.91
C TYR A 102 -19.09 -0.33 3.33
N TYR A 103 -19.91 -0.48 4.37
CA TYR A 103 -19.42 -0.38 5.76
C TYR A 103 -18.40 -1.46 6.13
N GLN A 104 -18.56 -2.67 5.58
CA GLN A 104 -17.56 -3.73 5.72
C GLN A 104 -16.25 -3.39 5.01
N THR A 105 -16.31 -2.83 3.80
CA THR A 105 -15.13 -2.36 3.05
C THR A 105 -14.39 -1.29 3.85
N GLN A 106 -15.09 -0.32 4.42
CA GLN A 106 -14.50 0.71 5.26
C GLN A 106 -13.81 0.12 6.50
N SER A 107 -14.45 -0.87 7.15
CA SER A 107 -13.85 -1.57 8.29
C SER A 107 -12.49 -2.19 7.94
N TRP A 108 -12.39 -2.84 6.77
CA TRP A 108 -11.14 -3.42 6.30
C TRP A 108 -10.11 -2.39 5.84
N LEU A 109 -10.56 -1.30 5.20
CA LEU A 109 -9.68 -0.20 4.83
C LEU A 109 -9.02 0.42 6.06
N PHE A 110 -9.81 0.76 7.08
CA PHE A 110 -9.28 1.32 8.33
C PHE A 110 -8.47 0.30 9.13
N TRP A 111 -8.84 -1.00 9.10
CA TRP A 111 -8.02 -2.07 9.65
C TRP A 111 -6.65 -2.16 8.97
N GLN A 112 -6.57 -1.94 7.65
CA GLN A 112 -5.29 -1.89 6.93
C GLN A 112 -4.46 -0.68 7.37
N MET A 113 -5.08 0.51 7.45
CA MET A 113 -4.38 1.76 7.81
C MET A 113 -3.87 1.77 9.25
N GLY A 114 -4.65 1.23 10.20
CA GLY A 114 -4.29 1.19 11.63
C GLY A 114 -3.60 -0.10 12.09
N GLY A 115 -3.67 -1.17 11.29
CA GLY A 115 -3.18 -2.51 11.64
C GLY A 115 -2.10 -2.98 10.69
N LEU A 116 -2.49 -3.63 9.59
CA LEU A 116 -1.56 -4.34 8.70
C LEU A 116 -0.36 -3.50 8.27
N GLY A 117 -0.59 -2.29 7.75
CA GLY A 117 0.49 -1.44 7.25
C GLY A 117 1.49 -1.06 8.35
N PRO A 118 1.07 -0.39 9.42
CA PRO A 118 1.97 0.01 10.50
C PRO A 118 2.68 -1.18 11.18
N MET A 119 2.00 -2.29 11.44
CA MET A 119 2.60 -3.44 12.13
C MET A 119 3.67 -4.13 11.27
N GLN A 120 3.41 -4.32 9.97
CA GLN A 120 4.41 -4.86 9.07
C GLN A 120 5.56 -3.87 8.81
N GLY A 121 5.28 -2.56 8.83
CA GLY A 121 6.31 -1.52 8.82
C GLY A 121 7.29 -1.64 9.99
N GLN A 122 6.78 -1.91 11.19
CA GLN A 122 7.63 -2.19 12.36
C GLN A 122 8.39 -3.50 12.21
N ALA A 123 7.75 -4.56 11.68
CA ALA A 123 8.44 -5.82 11.39
C ALA A 123 9.62 -5.60 10.42
N ASN A 124 9.43 -4.81 9.36
CA ASN A 124 10.50 -4.41 8.44
C ASN A 124 11.61 -3.65 9.18
N HIS A 125 11.27 -2.70 10.04
CA HIS A 125 12.24 -1.92 10.77
C HIS A 125 13.15 -2.79 11.64
N PHE A 126 12.58 -3.59 12.55
CA PHE A 126 13.38 -4.45 13.43
C PHE A 126 14.13 -5.55 12.68
N THR A 127 13.56 -6.03 11.56
CA THR A 127 14.18 -7.11 10.77
C THR A 127 15.33 -6.59 9.90
N ARG A 128 15.20 -5.39 9.30
CA ARG A 128 16.09 -4.91 8.22
C ARG A 128 16.81 -3.60 8.50
N TYR A 129 16.23 -2.69 9.27
CA TYR A 129 16.69 -1.29 9.35
C TYR A 129 17.23 -0.88 10.71
N ALA A 130 16.86 -1.57 11.78
CA ALA A 130 17.44 -1.33 13.10
C ALA A 130 18.97 -1.56 13.06
N PRO A 131 19.76 -0.72 13.73
CA PRO A 131 21.23 -0.82 13.70
C PRO A 131 21.72 -2.06 14.48
N GLU A 132 20.91 -2.54 15.42
CA GLU A 132 21.16 -3.71 16.23
C GLU A 132 20.01 -4.71 16.08
N LYS A 133 20.32 -6.00 16.16
CA LYS A 133 19.31 -7.07 16.12
C LYS A 133 18.67 -7.21 17.50
N ILE A 134 17.45 -6.70 17.64
CA ILE A 134 16.65 -6.80 18.86
C ILE A 134 15.63 -7.92 18.68
N GLN A 135 15.97 -9.14 19.12
CA GLN A 135 15.16 -10.34 18.86
C GLN A 135 13.71 -10.18 19.33
N TYR A 136 13.49 -9.60 20.51
CA TYR A 136 12.14 -9.32 21.01
C TYR A 136 11.31 -8.45 20.05
N GLY A 137 11.92 -7.40 19.48
CA GLY A 137 11.24 -6.51 18.53
C GLY A 137 10.92 -7.23 17.22
N ILE A 138 11.86 -8.02 16.71
CA ILE A 138 11.67 -8.87 15.52
C ILE A 138 10.49 -9.82 15.76
N ASP A 139 10.54 -10.61 16.83
CA ASP A 139 9.53 -11.62 17.13
C ASP A 139 8.16 -10.99 17.37
N ARG A 140 8.08 -9.89 18.13
CA ARG A 140 6.82 -9.20 18.43
C ARG A 140 6.11 -8.79 17.14
N TYR A 141 6.80 -8.09 16.24
CA TYR A 141 6.16 -7.53 15.05
C TYR A 141 6.01 -8.55 13.92
N GLN A 142 6.88 -9.54 13.81
CA GLN A 142 6.63 -10.68 12.90
C GLN A 142 5.42 -11.50 13.36
N ASN A 143 5.29 -11.78 14.66
CA ASN A 143 4.15 -12.52 15.18
C ASN A 143 2.83 -11.77 15.00
N GLU A 144 2.83 -10.45 15.22
CA GLU A 144 1.66 -9.63 14.95
C GLU A 144 1.32 -9.58 13.46
N THR A 145 2.33 -9.46 12.58
CA THR A 145 2.09 -9.51 11.13
C THR A 145 1.51 -10.86 10.71
N ARG A 146 2.03 -11.99 11.22
CA ARG A 146 1.44 -13.32 10.98
C ARG A 146 0.01 -13.40 11.51
N ARG A 147 -0.29 -12.80 12.68
CA ARG A 147 -1.66 -12.75 13.21
C ARG A 147 -2.60 -12.01 12.26
N LEU A 148 -2.18 -10.87 11.73
CA LEU A 148 -2.96 -10.09 10.77
C LEU A 148 -3.15 -10.84 9.45
N TYR A 149 -2.14 -11.57 8.96
CA TYR A 149 -2.29 -12.48 7.83
C TYR A 149 -3.26 -13.63 8.12
N ARG A 150 -3.26 -14.23 9.31
CA ARG A 150 -4.29 -15.23 9.71
C ARG A 150 -5.69 -14.64 9.71
N VAL A 151 -5.86 -13.37 10.10
CA VAL A 151 -7.15 -12.67 10.05
C VAL A 151 -7.64 -12.53 8.60
N MET A 152 -6.76 -12.10 7.68
CA MET A 152 -7.10 -12.02 6.26
C MET A 152 -7.38 -13.40 5.65
N ASP A 153 -6.52 -14.39 5.89
CA ASP A 153 -6.69 -15.75 5.37
C ASP A 153 -8.02 -16.37 5.81
N GLY A 154 -8.35 -16.23 7.10
CA GLY A 154 -9.63 -16.66 7.66
C GLY A 154 -10.83 -15.91 7.09
N GLN A 155 -10.71 -14.59 6.87
CA GLN A 155 -11.76 -13.81 6.21
C GLN A 155 -11.99 -14.26 4.77
N LEU A 156 -10.92 -14.45 4.00
CA LEU A 156 -11.00 -14.88 2.60
C LEU A 156 -11.68 -16.25 2.49
N LYS A 157 -11.33 -17.18 3.38
CA LYS A 157 -12.02 -18.46 3.51
C LYS A 157 -13.49 -18.30 3.85
N LYS A 158 -13.81 -17.43 4.82
CA LYS A 158 -15.19 -17.19 5.28
C LYS A 158 -16.06 -16.56 4.20
N ASN A 159 -15.53 -15.59 3.45
CA ASN A 159 -16.25 -14.89 2.40
C ASN A 159 -16.45 -15.80 1.16
N GLY A 160 -15.45 -16.62 0.82
CA GLY A 160 -15.55 -17.67 -0.21
C GLY A 160 -15.55 -17.17 -1.65
N THR A 161 -15.72 -15.87 -1.89
CA THR A 161 -15.65 -15.26 -3.24
C THR A 161 -14.23 -15.00 -3.70
N GLY A 162 -13.27 -15.05 -2.78
CA GLY A 162 -11.87 -14.76 -3.07
C GLY A 162 -11.44 -13.30 -2.89
N TYR A 163 -12.31 -12.45 -2.34
CA TYR A 163 -12.03 -11.07 -1.94
C TYR A 163 -12.35 -10.86 -0.45
N LEU A 164 -11.88 -9.76 0.14
CA LEU A 164 -12.14 -9.48 1.56
C LEU A 164 -13.63 -9.22 1.87
N VAL A 165 -14.34 -8.57 0.94
CA VAL A 165 -15.74 -8.16 1.10
C VAL A 165 -16.55 -8.40 -0.19
N GLY A 166 -17.69 -9.07 -0.05
CA GLY A 166 -18.63 -9.31 -1.15
C GLY A 166 -17.99 -10.08 -2.30
N ASP A 167 -18.36 -9.78 -3.55
CA ASP A 167 -18.04 -10.59 -4.75
C ASP A 167 -17.02 -9.97 -5.72
N ARG A 168 -16.51 -8.78 -5.43
CA ARG A 168 -15.53 -8.06 -6.27
C ARG A 168 -14.42 -7.44 -5.42
N PRO A 169 -13.23 -7.16 -6.00
CA PRO A 169 -12.17 -6.50 -5.26
C PRO A 169 -12.57 -5.07 -4.95
N THR A 170 -12.13 -4.55 -3.82
CA THR A 170 -12.38 -3.16 -3.44
C THR A 170 -11.10 -2.46 -2.99
N ILE A 171 -11.22 -1.19 -2.60
CA ILE A 171 -10.13 -0.47 -1.92
C ILE A 171 -9.63 -1.16 -0.64
N ALA A 172 -10.43 -2.03 -0.01
CA ALA A 172 -9.96 -2.89 1.08
C ALA A 172 -8.89 -3.88 0.59
N ASP A 173 -9.11 -4.50 -0.57
CA ASP A 173 -8.19 -5.46 -1.16
C ASP A 173 -6.92 -4.76 -1.67
N PHE A 174 -7.06 -3.72 -2.49
CA PHE A 174 -5.93 -3.02 -3.08
C PHE A 174 -5.05 -2.33 -2.03
N SER A 175 -5.63 -1.87 -0.92
CA SER A 175 -4.84 -1.29 0.19
C SER A 175 -3.97 -2.31 0.91
N CYS A 176 -4.34 -3.59 0.89
CA CYS A 176 -3.57 -4.65 1.52
C CYS A 176 -2.50 -5.25 0.59
N TRP A 177 -2.72 -5.24 -0.73
CA TRP A 177 -1.94 -6.04 -1.68
C TRP A 177 -0.44 -5.81 -1.60
N GLY A 178 0.02 -4.55 -1.65
CA GLY A 178 1.45 -4.23 -1.61
C GLY A 178 2.15 -4.65 -0.32
N TRP A 179 1.42 -4.68 0.79
CA TRP A 179 1.96 -5.14 2.08
C TRP A 179 2.11 -6.65 2.11
N VAL A 180 1.08 -7.38 1.66
CA VAL A 180 1.13 -8.84 1.56
C VAL A 180 2.17 -9.30 0.53
N ALA A 181 2.28 -8.61 -0.62
CA ALA A 181 3.29 -8.90 -1.64
C ALA A 181 4.73 -8.78 -1.11
N ALA A 182 4.96 -8.04 -0.03
CA ALA A 182 6.26 -7.85 0.60
C ALA A 182 6.46 -8.72 1.86
N HIS A 183 5.74 -9.84 2.01
CA HIS A 183 5.82 -10.72 3.19
C HIS A 183 7.25 -11.23 3.49
N GLY A 184 8.06 -11.53 2.46
CA GLY A 184 9.43 -12.01 2.66
C GLY A 184 10.35 -10.93 3.22
N TRP A 185 10.09 -9.67 2.87
CA TRP A 185 10.87 -8.53 3.35
C TRP A 185 10.77 -8.34 4.87
N CYS A 186 9.60 -8.61 5.45
CA CYS A 186 9.40 -8.57 6.91
C CYS A 186 9.83 -9.86 7.63
N GLY A 187 10.38 -10.85 6.91
CA GLY A 187 10.86 -12.11 7.46
C GLY A 187 9.81 -13.23 7.57
N ILE A 188 8.64 -13.07 6.95
CA ILE A 188 7.64 -14.14 6.89
C ILE A 188 7.96 -15.09 5.73
N LYS A 189 8.55 -16.23 6.09
CA LYS A 189 8.82 -17.39 5.22
C LYS A 189 7.62 -18.36 5.19
N ASP A 190 7.66 -19.33 4.28
CA ASP A 190 6.64 -20.38 4.07
C ASP A 190 5.21 -19.83 3.97
N PHE A 191 5.08 -18.69 3.29
CA PHE A 191 3.84 -17.90 3.22
C PHE A 191 2.68 -18.69 2.62
N GLU A 192 2.91 -19.40 1.51
CA GLU A 192 1.88 -20.20 0.84
C GLU A 192 1.32 -21.32 1.73
N ALA A 193 2.20 -22.03 2.46
CA ALA A 193 1.79 -23.09 3.36
C ALA A 193 1.05 -22.56 4.60
N GLN A 194 1.45 -21.40 5.12
CA GLN A 194 0.82 -20.78 6.30
C GLN A 194 -0.51 -20.08 5.98
N PHE A 195 -0.65 -19.51 4.78
CA PHE A 195 -1.77 -18.64 4.40
C PHE A 195 -2.27 -18.95 2.97
N PRO A 196 -2.82 -20.16 2.73
CA PRO A 196 -3.19 -20.61 1.39
C PRO A 196 -4.27 -19.74 0.73
N ASN A 197 -5.26 -19.25 1.49
CA ASN A 197 -6.32 -18.39 0.95
C ASN A 197 -5.78 -16.99 0.63
N LEU A 198 -4.87 -16.49 1.48
CA LEU A 198 -4.20 -15.21 1.25
C LEU A 198 -3.25 -15.27 0.05
N ASN A 199 -2.54 -16.38 -0.16
CA ASN A 199 -1.72 -16.60 -1.36
C ASN A 199 -2.58 -16.65 -2.63
N ALA A 200 -3.70 -17.37 -2.59
CA ALA A 200 -4.64 -17.40 -3.72
C ALA A 200 -5.21 -15.99 -4.02
N TRP A 201 -5.53 -15.22 -2.99
CA TRP A 201 -5.98 -13.82 -3.13
C TRP A 201 -4.89 -12.91 -3.72
N LEU A 202 -3.64 -13.04 -3.27
CA LEU A 202 -2.50 -12.26 -3.77
C LEU A 202 -2.32 -12.46 -5.29
N ASN A 203 -2.37 -13.71 -5.72
CA ASN A 203 -2.22 -14.10 -7.13
C ASN A 203 -3.45 -13.70 -7.96
N ARG A 204 -4.68 -13.89 -7.44
CA ARG A 204 -5.91 -13.45 -8.11
C ARG A 204 -5.89 -11.95 -8.42
N LEU A 205 -5.44 -11.13 -7.46
CA LEU A 205 -5.33 -9.69 -7.71
C LEU A 205 -4.22 -9.37 -8.71
N LEU A 206 -3.09 -10.09 -8.66
CA LEU A 206 -1.99 -9.91 -9.62
C LEU A 206 -2.40 -10.20 -11.07
N GLU A 207 -3.33 -11.13 -11.30
CA GLU A 207 -3.89 -11.42 -12.63
C GLU A 207 -4.70 -10.27 -13.22
N ARG A 208 -5.09 -9.27 -12.41
CA ARG A 208 -5.85 -8.13 -12.90
C ARG A 208 -4.94 -7.14 -13.64
N PRO A 209 -5.30 -6.70 -14.86
CA PRO A 209 -4.47 -5.76 -15.62
C PRO A 209 -4.18 -4.44 -14.91
N GLY A 210 -5.16 -3.91 -14.14
CA GLY A 210 -4.99 -2.66 -13.40
C GLY A 210 -3.99 -2.81 -12.24
N VAL A 211 -4.08 -3.90 -11.48
CA VAL A 211 -3.09 -4.25 -10.45
C VAL A 211 -1.69 -4.45 -11.05
N GLU A 212 -1.58 -5.22 -12.14
CA GLU A 212 -0.29 -5.50 -12.80
C GLU A 212 0.37 -4.22 -13.32
N LYS A 213 -0.39 -3.35 -13.98
CA LYS A 213 0.13 -2.07 -14.48
C LYS A 213 0.43 -1.11 -13.33
N GLY A 214 -0.50 -0.96 -12.39
CA GLY A 214 -0.42 0.01 -11.32
C GLY A 214 0.67 -0.28 -10.29
N ARG A 215 0.98 -1.57 -10.04
CA ARG A 215 2.08 -1.92 -9.12
C ARG A 215 3.43 -1.42 -9.63
N HIS A 216 3.60 -1.26 -10.95
CA HIS A 216 4.83 -0.80 -11.59
C HIS A 216 4.97 0.74 -11.68
N VAL A 217 4.16 1.48 -10.92
CA VAL A 217 4.23 2.94 -10.85
C VAL A 217 4.77 3.35 -9.46
N PRO A 218 5.76 4.26 -9.39
CA PRO A 218 6.37 5.01 -10.50
C PRO A 218 7.50 4.25 -11.21
N SER A 219 7.88 3.06 -10.73
CA SER A 219 8.94 2.26 -11.32
C SER A 219 8.68 0.76 -11.12
N LYS A 220 9.55 -0.10 -11.63
CA LYS A 220 9.32 -1.55 -11.56
C LYS A 220 9.22 -2.03 -10.09
N HIS A 221 8.03 -2.49 -9.71
CA HIS A 221 7.83 -3.26 -8.47
C HIS A 221 8.77 -4.46 -8.37
N SER A 222 9.32 -4.71 -7.18
CA SER A 222 10.28 -5.78 -6.94
C SER A 222 9.95 -6.71 -5.76
N ALA A 223 8.82 -6.50 -5.05
CA ALA A 223 8.60 -7.24 -3.80
C ALA A 223 8.40 -8.75 -4.01
N LEU A 224 7.73 -9.15 -5.10
CA LEU A 224 7.53 -10.57 -5.43
C LEU A 224 8.84 -11.26 -5.80
N GLU A 225 9.73 -10.56 -6.51
CA GLU A 225 11.09 -11.03 -6.79
C GLU A 225 11.92 -11.12 -5.52
N ASN A 226 11.79 -10.15 -4.62
CA ASN A 226 12.50 -10.14 -3.34
C ASN A 226 12.12 -11.34 -2.46
N ASN A 227 10.88 -11.83 -2.53
CA ASN A 227 10.46 -13.01 -1.77
C ASN A 227 11.18 -14.31 -2.18
N LYS A 228 11.90 -14.30 -3.31
CA LYS A 228 12.69 -15.44 -3.82
C LYS A 228 14.17 -15.36 -3.42
N LEU A 229 14.60 -14.26 -2.82
CA LEU A 229 15.98 -14.05 -2.40
C LEU A 229 16.26 -14.79 -1.09
N SER A 230 17.51 -15.19 -0.92
CA SER A 230 18.03 -15.70 0.35
C SER A 230 18.08 -14.59 1.42
N GLU A 231 18.26 -14.98 2.68
CA GLU A 231 18.40 -14.02 3.78
C GLU A 231 19.62 -13.11 3.59
N GLU A 232 20.72 -13.65 3.07
CA GLU A 232 21.95 -12.91 2.79
C GLU A 232 21.74 -11.86 1.70
N GLU A 233 21.07 -12.21 0.60
CA GLU A 233 20.74 -11.28 -0.49
C GLU A 233 19.77 -10.17 -0.02
N LEU A 234 18.79 -10.51 0.81
CA LEU A 234 17.87 -9.54 1.41
C LEU A 234 18.59 -8.58 2.35
N GLU A 235 19.50 -9.09 3.18
CA GLU A 235 20.33 -8.30 4.08
C GLU A 235 21.21 -7.32 3.30
N ALA A 236 21.90 -7.80 2.25
CA ALA A 236 22.70 -6.96 1.36
C ALA A 236 21.86 -5.87 0.68
N LYS A 237 20.68 -6.21 0.16
CA LYS A 237 19.76 -5.25 -0.47
C LYS A 237 19.22 -4.20 0.51
N SER A 238 19.11 -4.54 1.78
CA SER A 238 18.60 -3.64 2.82
C SER A 238 19.62 -2.60 3.30
N ALA A 239 20.91 -2.76 3.00
CA ALA A 239 21.98 -1.90 3.53
C ALA A 239 21.79 -0.41 3.17
N ALA A 240 21.46 -0.10 1.92
CA ALA A 240 21.21 1.27 1.49
C ALA A 240 19.98 1.88 2.19
N SER A 241 18.89 1.13 2.30
CA SER A 241 17.69 1.55 3.01
C SER A 241 17.94 1.74 4.51
N ARG A 242 18.74 0.87 5.13
CA ARG A 242 19.16 0.97 6.53
C ARG A 242 19.91 2.27 6.78
N ALA A 243 20.94 2.56 5.97
CA ALA A 243 21.72 3.78 6.12
C ALA A 243 20.85 5.04 6.03
N TRP A 244 19.93 5.08 5.05
CA TRP A 244 18.97 6.18 4.90
C TRP A 244 18.03 6.30 6.11
N VAL A 245 17.42 5.20 6.57
CA VAL A 245 16.50 5.22 7.74
C VAL A 245 17.21 5.70 8.99
N GLN A 246 18.43 5.22 9.26
CA GLN A 246 19.21 5.64 10.43
C GLN A 246 19.59 7.12 10.37
N LYS A 247 19.97 7.63 9.18
CA LYS A 247 20.23 9.05 8.97
C LYS A 247 18.98 9.88 9.30
N GLY A 248 17.83 9.52 8.73
CA GLY A 248 16.57 10.25 8.96
C GLY A 248 16.15 10.26 10.43
N MET A 249 16.30 9.13 11.13
CA MET A 249 16.03 9.07 12.58
C MET A 249 16.93 10.00 13.39
N ALA A 250 18.22 10.07 13.06
CA ALA A 250 19.17 10.94 13.74
C ALA A 250 18.93 12.43 13.44
N GLU A 251 18.41 12.76 12.26
CA GLU A 251 18.02 14.12 11.89
C GLU A 251 16.72 14.56 12.57
N ASP A 252 15.72 13.68 12.66
CA ASP A 252 14.47 13.96 13.36
C ASP A 252 14.67 14.12 14.86
N ALA A 253 15.57 13.36 15.49
CA ALA A 253 15.89 13.49 16.91
C ALA A 253 16.54 14.84 17.31
N LYS A 254 17.01 15.63 16.33
CA LYS A 254 17.64 16.96 16.56
C LYS A 254 16.67 18.13 16.45
N LYS A 255 15.45 17.89 15.97
CA LYS A 255 14.39 18.91 15.80
C LYS A 255 13.58 19.03 17.08
#